data_AF-I0QVD2-F1
#
_entry.id   AF-I0QVD2-F1
#
_cell.length_a   1.000
_cell.length_b   1.000
_cell.length_c   1.000
_cell.angle_alpha   90.00
_cell.angle_beta   90.00
_cell.angle_gamma   90.00
#
_symmetry.space_group_name_H-M   'P 1'
#
loop_
_entity.id
_entity.type
_entity.pdbx_description
1 polymer ?
#
loop_
_entity_poly.entity_id
_entity_poly.type
_entity_poly.pdbx_seq_one_letter_code
_entity_poly.pdbx_strand_id
1 'polypeptide(L)' 'MNLKMTLISAALGAVTLLSGCGMQNMQVEQDQQRCKQYGYAMGTEPFAKCMHETTVERDRTQLLGSLINKIK' A
#
# COMPACT_ATOMS: atom_id res chain seq x y z
N MET A 1 -8.10 33.83 18.31
CA MET A 1 -7.95 32.45 17.80
C MET A 1 -8.96 32.26 16.67
N ASN A 2 -8.50 32.05 15.44
CA ASN A 2 -9.31 32.15 14.23
C ASN A 2 -10.07 30.84 13.96
N LEU A 3 -11.41 30.89 14.01
CA LEU A 3 -12.34 29.78 13.72
C LEU A 3 -12.03 29.05 12.40
N LYS A 4 -11.46 29.78 11.43
CA LYS A 4 -11.04 29.28 10.11
C LYS A 4 -9.92 28.24 10.19
N MET A 5 -9.02 28.35 11.17
CA MET A 5 -7.88 27.45 11.30
C MET A 5 -8.29 26.08 11.85
N THR A 6 -9.30 26.05 12.71
CA THR A 6 -9.82 24.82 13.32
C THR A 6 -10.56 23.93 12.31
N LEU A 7 -11.30 24.53 11.37
CA LEU A 7 -11.99 23.80 10.30
C LEU A 7 -11.03 23.14 9.31
N ILE A 8 -9.91 23.80 8.99
CA ILE A 8 -8.90 23.26 8.07
C ILE A 8 -8.20 22.04 8.71
N SER A 9 -7.89 22.10 10.00
CA SER A 9 -7.26 20.98 10.73
C SER A 9 -8.17 19.74 10.82
N ALA A 10 -9.48 19.92 10.96
CA ALA A 10 -10.43 18.81 11.00
C ALA A 10 -10.59 18.11 9.65
N ALA A 11 -10.57 18.87 8.54
CA ALA A 11 -10.67 18.30 7.20
C ALA A 11 -9.45 17.46 6.82
N LEU A 12 -8.25 17.88 7.22
CA LEU A 12 -7.00 17.12 6.98
C LEU A 12 -6.97 15.76 7.69
N GLY A 13 -7.57 15.65 8.88
CA GLY A 13 -7.64 14.40 9.64
C GLY A 13 -8.61 13.35 9.06
N ALA A 14 -9.64 13.78 8.33
CA ALA A 14 -10.57 12.86 7.68
C ALA A 14 -9.98 12.25 6.39
N VAL A 15 -9.15 13.01 5.66
CA VAL A 15 -8.51 12.52 4.43
C VAL A 15 -7.48 11.43 4.74
N THR A 16 -6.71 11.54 5.82
CA THR A 16 -5.71 10.51 6.18
C THR A 16 -6.34 9.17 6.55
N LEU A 17 -7.52 9.17 7.19
CA LEU A 17 -8.24 7.94 7.53
C LEU A 17 -8.84 7.26 6.28
N LEU A 18 -9.34 8.03 5.32
CA LEU A 18 -9.87 7.51 4.05
C LEU A 18 -8.76 7.06 3.08
N SER A 19 -7.58 7.67 3.14
CA SER A 19 -6.38 7.22 2.40
C SER A 19 -5.91 5.82 2.81
N GLY A 20 -6.18 5.40 4.05
CA GLY A 20 -5.82 4.07 4.54
C GLY A 20 -6.65 2.94 3.92
N CYS A 21 -7.92 3.19 3.60
CA CYS A 21 -8.82 2.17 3.05
C CYS A 21 -8.61 1.90 1.54
N GLY A 22 -8.05 2.85 0.78
CA GLY A 22 -7.80 2.66 -0.66
C GLY A 22 -6.43 2.06 -0.99
N MET A 23 -5.45 2.18 -0.08
CA MET A 23 -4.06 1.86 -0.35
C MET A 23 -3.80 0.35 -0.50
N GLN A 24 -4.54 -0.49 0.21
CA GLN A 24 -4.44 -1.95 0.07
C GLN A 24 -4.93 -2.45 -1.30
N ASN A 25 -6.00 -1.84 -1.83
CA ASN A 25 -6.55 -2.23 -3.14
C ASN A 25 -5.58 -1.90 -4.28
N MET A 26 -4.96 -0.71 -4.24
CA MET A 26 -3.96 -0.32 -5.23
C MET A 26 -2.72 -1.23 -5.23
N GLN A 27 -2.29 -1.70 -4.06
CA GLN A 27 -1.14 -2.61 -3.96
C GLN A 27 -1.44 -3.97 -4.62
N VAL A 28 -2.60 -4.55 -4.35
CA VAL A 28 -3.00 -5.84 -4.93
C VAL A 28 -3.10 -5.73 -6.46
N GLU A 29 -3.62 -4.63 -6.99
CA GLU A 29 -3.67 -4.41 -8.45
C GLU A 29 -2.28 -4.30 -9.07
N GLN A 30 -1.34 -3.62 -8.41
CA GLN A 30 0.06 -3.54 -8.87
C GLN A 30 0.73 -4.91 -8.89
N ASP A 31 0.57 -5.69 -7.83
CA ASP A 31 1.14 -7.03 -7.74
C ASP A 31 0.60 -7.95 -8.84
N GLN A 32 -0.71 -7.87 -9.10
CA GLN A 32 -1.35 -8.61 -10.20
C GLN A 32 -0.80 -8.18 -11.57
N GLN A 33 -0.61 -6.88 -11.81
CA GLN A 33 -0.04 -6.39 -13.06
C GLN A 33 1.40 -6.89 -13.25
N ARG A 34 2.21 -6.88 -12.19
CA ARG A 34 3.57 -7.40 -12.19
C ARG A 34 3.60 -8.89 -12.57
N CYS A 35 2.72 -9.70 -11.97
CA CYS A 35 2.63 -11.12 -12.28
C CYS A 35 2.10 -11.41 -13.69
N LYS A 36 1.22 -10.55 -14.24
CA LYS A 36 0.80 -10.63 -15.65
C LYS A 36 1.93 -10.32 -16.62
N GLN A 37 2.85 -9.41 -16.28
CA GLN A 37 4.01 -9.07 -17.13
C GLN A 37 4.97 -10.25 -17.31
N TYR A 38 5.06 -11.15 -16.32
CA TYR A 38 5.81 -12.40 -16.44
C TYR A 38 5.11 -13.46 -17.31
N GLY A 39 3.92 -13.17 -17.85
CA GLY A 39 3.15 -14.08 -18.70
C GLY A 39 2.34 -15.12 -17.92
N TYR A 40 2.21 -14.99 -16.61
CA TYR A 40 1.42 -15.91 -15.79
C TYR A 40 -0.08 -15.63 -15.94
N ALA A 41 -0.86 -16.67 -16.24
CA ALA A 41 -2.31 -16.58 -16.31
C ALA A 41 -2.93 -16.55 -14.91
N MET A 42 -3.93 -15.68 -14.70
CA MET A 42 -4.64 -15.59 -13.42
C MET A 42 -5.26 -16.95 -13.04
N GLY A 43 -5.17 -17.30 -11.76
CA GLY A 43 -5.69 -18.57 -11.23
C GLY A 43 -4.78 -19.78 -11.43
N THR A 44 -3.60 -19.61 -12.02
CA THR A 44 -2.60 -20.68 -12.13
C THR A 44 -1.65 -20.69 -10.93
N GLU A 45 -1.08 -21.85 -10.62
CA GLU A 45 -0.05 -22.00 -9.57
C GLU A 45 1.13 -21.03 -9.72
N PRO A 46 1.73 -20.82 -10.91
CA PRO A 46 2.81 -19.83 -11.06
C PRO A 46 2.35 -18.39 -10.81
N PHE A 47 1.09 -18.05 -11.11
CA PHE A 47 0.54 -16.74 -10.76
C PHE A 47 0.38 -16.57 -9.25
N ALA A 48 -0.13 -17.59 -8.56
CA ALA A 48 -0.25 -17.58 -7.10
C ALA A 48 1.11 -17.46 -6.42
N LYS A 49 2.12 -18.17 -6.94
CA LYS A 49 3.51 -18.09 -6.46
C LYS A 49 4.09 -16.68 -6.63
N CYS A 50 3.94 -16.09 -7.81
CA CYS A 50 4.41 -14.72 -8.08
C CYS A 50 3.74 -13.69 -7.14
N MET A 51 2.43 -13.80 -6.94
CA MET A 51 1.68 -12.93 -6.01
C MET A 51 2.22 -13.07 -4.57
N HIS A 52 2.49 -14.29 -4.14
CA HIS A 52 3.04 -14.56 -2.81
C HIS A 52 4.43 -13.95 -2.63
N GLU A 53 5.34 -14.19 -3.58
CA GLU A 53 6.71 -13.63 -3.54
C GLU A 53 6.68 -12.10 -3.52
N THR A 54 5.83 -11.48 -4.35
CA THR A 54 5.68 -10.02 -4.40
C THR A 54 5.16 -9.46 -3.08
N THR A 55 4.20 -10.15 -2.45
CA THR A 55 3.67 -9.76 -1.13
C THR A 55 4.76 -9.80 -0.06
N VAL A 56 5.59 -10.86 -0.06
CA VAL A 56 6.70 -11.03 0.90
C VAL A 56 7.78 -9.94 0.71
N GLU A 57 8.13 -9.61 -0.53
CA GLU A 57 9.08 -8.52 -0.83
C GLU A 57 8.56 -7.16 -0.34
N ARG A 58 7.28 -6.90 -0.57
CA ARG A 58 6.62 -5.66 -0.13
C ARG A 58 6.61 -5.56 1.39
N ASP A 59 6.22 -6.60 2.10
CA ASP A 59 6.19 -6.62 3.56
C ASP A 59 7.60 -6.42 4.13
N ARG A 60 8.62 -7.05 3.53
CA ARG A 60 10.03 -6.83 3.89
C ARG A 60 10.44 -5.37 3.71
N THR A 61 10.07 -4.75 2.59
CA THR A 61 10.35 -3.34 2.31
C THR A 61 9.65 -2.42 3.30
N GLN A 62 8.41 -2.73 3.66
CA GLN A 62 7.62 -1.94 4.61
C GLN A 62 8.20 -2.02 6.03
N LEU A 63 8.66 -3.21 6.45
CA LEU A 63 9.38 -3.39 7.71
C LEU A 63 10.70 -2.62 7.74
N LEU A 64 11.50 -2.67 6.67
CA LEU A 64 12.75 -1.92 6.56
C LEU A 64 12.50 -0.39 6.58
N GLY A 65 11.50 0.09 5.85
CA GLY A 65 11.09 1.49 5.87
C GLY A 65 10.64 1.94 7.26
N SER A 66 9.91 1.08 7.98
CA SER A 66 9.52 1.35 9.38
C SER A 66 10.71 1.39 10.32
N LEU A 67 11.74 0.57 10.11
CA LEU A 67 12.95 0.57 10.94
C LEU A 67 13.79 1.84 10.70
N ILE A 68 13.96 2.26 9.44
CA ILE A 68 14.69 3.49 9.09
C ILE A 68 14.01 4.73 9.68
N ASN A 69 12.68 4.80 9.62
CA ASN A 69 11.92 5.92 10.18
C ASN A 69 11.91 5.95 11.72
N LYS A 70 12.27 4.85 12.38
CA LYS A 70 12.35 4.75 13.84
C LYS A 70 13.74 5.09 14.40
N ILE A 71 14.76 5.11 13.54
CA ILE A 71 16.16 5.46 13.88
C ILE A 71 16.43 6.97 13.69
N LYS A 72 15.58 7.67 12.93
CA LYS A 72 15.66 9.12 12.71
C LYS A 72 14.78 9.88 13.72
#